data_AF-A0A842UEU9-F1
#
_entry.id   AF-A0A842UEU9-F1
#
_cell.length_a   1.000
_cell.length_b   1.000
_cell.length_c   1.000
_cell.angle_alpha   90.00
_cell.angle_beta   90.00
_cell.angle_gamma   90.00
#
_symmetry.space_group_name_H-M   'P 1'
#
loop_
_entity.id
_entity.type
_entity.pdbx_description
1 polymer ?
#
loop_
_entity_poly.entity_id
_entity_poly.type
_entity_poly.pdbx_seq_one_letter_code
_entity_poly.pdbx_strand_id
1 'polypeptide(L)'
;MSENNQEEKSTLSFGQYTIELSNGPSMVYRINQEGHKEWIAACPEPETAMAVVEGMVLVENKRFYYPDSKPTINFENSNEPKQNKEVPKFLQRKRS
;
A
#
# COMPACT_ATOMS: atom_id res chain seq x y z
N MET A 1 23.03 -1.63 38.07
CA MET A 1 23.02 -1.03 36.72
C MET A 1 21.80 -1.60 36.04
N SER A 2 20.75 -0.80 35.89
CA SER A 2 19.51 -1.23 35.24
C SER A 2 19.62 -0.83 33.77
N GLU A 3 19.84 -1.79 32.90
CA GLU A 3 19.80 -1.59 31.45
C GLU A 3 18.35 -1.29 31.07
N ASN A 4 18.06 -0.01 30.83
CA ASN A 4 16.85 0.44 30.17
C ASN A 4 16.94 0.00 28.70
N ASN A 5 16.55 -1.24 28.42
CA ASN A 5 16.21 -1.65 27.05
C ASN A 5 14.90 -0.96 26.69
N GLN A 6 14.98 0.29 26.22
CA GLN A 6 13.90 0.88 25.45
C GLN A 6 13.76 0.02 24.18
N GLU A 7 12.78 -0.88 24.17
CA GLU A 7 12.37 -1.57 22.94
C GLU A 7 12.07 -0.49 21.89
N GLU A 8 12.94 -0.39 20.88
CA GLU A 8 12.68 0.42 19.69
C GLU A 8 11.43 -0.15 19.02
N LYS A 9 10.28 0.43 19.35
CA LYS A 9 9.01 0.12 18.69
C LYS A 9 9.11 0.57 17.24
N SER A 10 9.46 -0.37 16.37
CA SER A 10 9.48 -0.13 14.93
C SER A 10 8.04 -0.03 14.42
N THR A 11 7.81 0.95 13.56
CA THR A 11 6.47 1.25 13.03
C THR A 11 6.55 1.30 11.51
N LEU A 12 5.64 0.61 10.83
CA LEU A 12 5.49 0.65 9.38
C LEU A 12 4.18 1.39 9.04
N SER A 13 4.23 2.32 8.08
CA SER A 13 3.05 3.09 7.69
C SER A 13 2.83 3.01 6.17
N PHE A 14 1.58 2.81 5.77
CA PHE A 14 1.16 2.80 4.37
C PHE A 14 -0.23 3.43 4.22
N GLY A 15 -0.31 4.55 3.50
CA GLY A 15 -1.55 5.32 3.36
C GLY A 15 -2.07 5.77 4.73
N GLN A 16 -3.32 5.42 5.03
CA GLN A 16 -3.96 5.67 6.33
C GLN A 16 -3.75 4.53 7.35
N TYR A 17 -2.92 3.54 7.05
CA TYR A 17 -2.69 2.38 7.92
C TYR A 17 -1.31 2.41 8.55
N THR A 18 -1.23 1.92 9.79
CA THR A 18 0.01 1.83 10.55
C THR A 18 0.08 0.49 11.25
N ILE A 19 1.23 -0.18 11.16
CA ILE A 19 1.57 -1.41 11.85
C ILE A 19 2.61 -1.08 12.91
N GLU A 20 2.29 -1.33 14.18
CA GLU A 20 3.27 -1.31 15.26
C GLU A 20 3.86 -2.72 15.41
N LEU A 21 5.16 -2.82 15.14
CA LEU A 21 5.91 -4.06 15.30
C LEU A 21 6.36 -4.17 16.75
N SER A 22 6.26 -5.38 17.29
CA SER A 22 6.71 -5.70 18.64
C SER A 22 7.37 -7.08 18.65
N ASN A 23 8.04 -7.42 19.74
CA ASN A 23 8.55 -8.79 19.98
C ASN A 23 7.42 -9.82 20.21
N GLY A 24 6.15 -9.41 20.06
CA GLY A 24 4.96 -10.25 20.10
C GLY A 24 4.03 -9.90 18.94
N PRO A 25 2.70 -9.90 19.16
CA PRO A 25 1.75 -9.56 18.11
C PRO A 25 2.01 -8.18 17.51
N SER A 26 2.00 -8.12 16.19
CA SER A 26 1.99 -6.87 15.43
C SER A 26 0.59 -6.28 15.45
N MET A 27 0.49 -4.98 15.75
CA MET A 27 -0.79 -4.30 15.93
C MET A 27 -1.07 -3.40 14.73
N VAL A 28 -2.23 -3.59 14.09
CA VAL A 28 -2.66 -2.80 12.93
C VAL A 28 -3.66 -1.75 13.36
N TYR A 29 -3.40 -0.51 12.96
CA TYR A 29 -4.26 0.64 13.19
C TYR A 29 -4.57 1.34 11.86
N ARG A 30 -5.72 2.02 11.84
CA ARG A 30 -6.05 3.03 10.83
C ARG A 30 -5.99 4.40 11.47
N ILE A 31 -5.39 5.36 10.80
CA ILE A 31 -5.38 6.77 11.18
C ILE A 31 -6.63 7.41 10.59
N ASN A 32 -7.52 7.91 11.44
CA ASN A 32 -8.73 8.59 11.00
C ASN A 32 -8.44 10.04 10.56
N GLN A 33 -9.48 10.75 10.11
CA GLN A 33 -9.34 12.13 9.59
C GLN A 33 -8.88 13.13 10.66
N GLU A 34 -9.10 12.82 11.94
CA GLU A 34 -8.68 13.61 13.09
C GLU A 34 -7.24 13.28 13.53
N GLY A 35 -6.60 12.30 12.88
CA GLY A 35 -5.24 11.85 13.20
C GLY A 35 -5.16 10.82 14.34
N HIS A 36 -6.30 10.29 14.80
CA HIS A 36 -6.36 9.29 15.86
C HIS A 36 -6.18 7.87 15.31
N LYS A 37 -5.52 7.01 16.10
CA LYS A 37 -5.36 5.58 15.82
C LYS A 37 -6.63 4.82 16.19
N GLU A 38 -7.26 4.21 15.20
CA GLU A 38 -8.35 3.26 15.35
C GLU A 38 -7.78 1.84 15.22
N TRP A 39 -8.03 0.99 16.22
CA TRP A 39 -7.55 -0.39 16.19
C TRP A 39 -8.31 -1.21 15.15
N ILE A 40 -7.57 -1.98 14.34
CA ILE A 40 -8.13 -2.84 13.28
C ILE A 40 -7.95 -4.31 13.63
N ALA A 41 -6.71 -4.73 13.91
CA ALA A 41 -6.40 -6.14 14.16
C ALA A 41 -5.11 -6.28 14.99
N ALA A 42 -5.02 -7.42 15.68
CA ALA A 42 -3.77 -7.92 16.25
C ALA A 42 -3.36 -9.17 15.47
N CYS A 43 -2.17 -9.17 14.91
CA CYS A 43 -1.65 -10.26 14.08
C CYS A 43 -0.44 -10.89 14.76
N PRO A 44 -0.30 -12.23 14.76
CA PRO A 44 0.82 -12.89 15.42
C PRO A 44 2.16 -12.57 14.75
N GLU A 45 2.16 -12.36 13.43
CA GLU A 45 3.36 -12.13 12.61
C GLU A 45 3.24 -10.82 11.80
N PRO A 46 4.34 -10.07 11.60
CA PRO A 46 4.38 -8.86 10.77
C PRO A 46 3.85 -9.06 9.34
N GLU A 47 4.14 -10.20 8.73
CA GLU A 47 3.72 -10.57 7.38
C GLU A 47 2.19 -10.68 7.30
N THR A 48 1.56 -11.20 8.35
CA THR A 48 0.09 -11.27 8.44
C THR A 48 -0.50 -9.87 8.59
N ALA A 49 0.13 -9.00 9.40
CA ALA A 49 -0.28 -7.60 9.51
C ALA A 49 -0.21 -6.85 8.17
N MET A 50 0.84 -7.10 7.38
CA MET A 50 0.98 -6.57 6.03
C MET A 50 -0.12 -7.08 5.09
N ALA A 51 -0.42 -8.38 5.10
CA ALA A 51 -1.51 -8.95 4.30
C ALA A 51 -2.87 -8.34 4.63
N VAL A 52 -3.14 -8.05 5.91
CA VAL A 52 -4.35 -7.33 6.35
C VAL A 52 -4.40 -5.93 5.75
N VAL A 53 -3.30 -5.16 5.84
CA VAL A 53 -3.23 -3.81 5.26
C VAL A 53 -3.43 -3.83 3.75
N GLU A 54 -2.76 -4.75 3.03
CA GLU A 54 -2.93 -4.91 1.59
C GLU A 54 -4.37 -5.25 1.19
N GLY A 55 -5.00 -6.18 1.92
CA GLY A 55 -6.40 -6.54 1.73
C GLY A 55 -7.34 -5.35 1.91
N MET A 56 -7.16 -4.57 2.98
CA MET A 56 -7.95 -3.36 3.25
C MET A 56 -7.82 -2.34 2.12
N VAL A 57 -6.58 -2.08 1.67
CA VAL A 57 -6.30 -1.15 0.56
C VAL A 57 -6.96 -1.62 -0.73
N LEU A 58 -6.91 -2.91 -1.03
CA LEU A 58 -7.54 -3.47 -2.23
C LEU A 58 -9.07 -3.36 -2.19
N VAL A 59 -9.70 -3.56 -1.02
CA VAL A 59 -11.15 -3.39 -0.82
C VAL A 59 -11.55 -1.92 -0.99
N GLU A 60 -10.82 -1.00 -0.37
CA GLU A 60 -11.06 0.45 -0.50
C GLU A 60 -10.94 0.94 -1.94
N ASN A 61 -9.94 0.42 -2.67
CA ASN A 61 -9.74 0.74 -4.08
C ASN A 61 -10.71 -0.02 -5.02
N LYS A 62 -11.69 -0.76 -4.49
CA LYS A 62 -12.63 -1.59 -5.26
C LYS A 62 -11.93 -2.51 -6.27
N ARG A 63 -10.70 -2.93 -5.97
CA ARG A 63 -9.90 -3.84 -6.81
C ARG A 63 -10.31 -5.29 -6.61
N PHE A 64 -11.11 -5.58 -5.59
CA PHE A 64 -11.85 -6.83 -5.49
C PHE A 64 -13.14 -6.73 -6.30
N TYR A 65 -13.07 -7.32 -7.48
CA TYR A 65 -14.15 -7.67 -8.37
C TYR A 65 -15.45 -8.04 -7.62
N TYR A 66 -16.51 -7.25 -7.77
CA TYR A 66 -17.81 -7.90 -7.92
C TYR A 66 -17.80 -8.55 -9.30
N PRO A 67 -18.29 -9.79 -9.45
CA PRO A 67 -18.46 -10.41 -10.78
C PRO A 67 -19.24 -9.50 -11.74
N ASP A 68 -20.12 -8.64 -11.20
CA ASP A 68 -20.98 -7.73 -11.95
C ASP A 68 -20.57 -6.24 -11.89
N SER A 69 -19.50 -5.88 -11.16
CA SER A 69 -19.04 -4.48 -11.15
C SER A 69 -18.17 -4.21 -12.37
N LYS A 70 -18.61 -3.31 -13.24
CA LYS A 70 -17.74 -2.74 -14.28
C LYS A 70 -16.51 -2.11 -13.60
N PRO A 71 -15.28 -2.43 -14.01
CA PRO A 71 -14.09 -1.82 -13.43
C PRO A 71 -14.15 -0.30 -13.63
N THR A 72 -14.24 0.45 -12.53
CA THR A 72 -14.21 1.92 -12.56
C THR A 72 -12.75 2.39 -12.60
N ILE A 73 -12.00 1.98 -13.61
CA ILE A 73 -10.74 2.65 -13.95
C ILE A 73 -11.12 3.80 -14.88
N ASN A 74 -11.44 4.95 -14.30
CA ASN A 74 -11.49 6.19 -15.07
C ASN A 74 -10.05 6.58 -15.38
N PHE A 75 -9.58 6.30 -16.60
CA PHE A 75 -8.35 6.86 -17.15
C PHE A 75 -8.50 8.36 -17.49
N GLU A 76 -9.35 9.10 -16.77
CA GLU A 76 -9.47 10.55 -16.93
C GLU A 76 -8.41 11.25 -16.07
N ASN A 77 -7.17 11.06 -16.50
CA ASN A 77 -6.15 12.09 -16.49
C ASN A 77 -5.12 11.81 -17.59
N SER A 78 -5.59 11.41 -18.77
CA SER A 78 -4.90 11.70 -20.03
C SER A 78 -5.12 13.17 -20.41
N ASN A 79 -4.66 14.09 -19.56
CA ASN A 79 -4.12 15.35 -20.04
C ASN A 79 -2.66 15.07 -20.42
N GLU A 80 -2.48 14.27 -21.48
CA GLU A 80 -1.22 14.22 -22.19
C GLU A 80 -0.96 15.62 -22.77
N PRO A 81 0.20 16.26 -22.56
CA PRO A 81 0.92 16.70 -23.73
C PRO A 81 1.40 15.43 -24.42
N LYS A 82 0.88 15.15 -25.62
CA LYS A 82 1.34 14.09 -26.51
C LYS A 82 2.86 14.23 -26.66
N GLN A 83 3.63 13.51 -25.85
CA GLN A 83 5.05 13.37 -26.08
C GLN A 83 5.16 12.55 -27.37
N ASN A 84 5.59 13.25 -28.43
CA ASN A 84 6.05 12.66 -29.67
C ASN A 84 7.06 11.55 -29.29
N LYS A 85 6.59 10.30 -29.26
CA LYS A 85 7.48 9.14 -29.10
C LYS A 85 8.18 8.96 -30.44
N GLU A 86 9.22 9.77 -30.67
CA GLU A 86 10.28 9.35 -31.58
C GLU A 86 10.77 8.00 -31.08
N VAL A 87 10.46 6.95 -31.85
CA VAL A 87 10.95 5.61 -31.57
C VAL A 87 12.47 5.70 -31.49
N PRO A 88 13.10 5.29 -30.38
CA PRO A 88 14.54 5.35 -30.24
C PRO A 88 15.22 4.64 -31.41
N LYS A 89 16.17 5.32 -32.06
CA LYS A 89 16.83 4.83 -33.31
C LYS A 89 17.44 3.43 -33.18
N PHE A 90 17.75 2.96 -31.96
CA PHE A 90 18.27 1.61 -31.73
C PHE A 90 17.24 0.48 -31.91
N LEU A 91 15.93 0.78 -31.88
CA LEU A 91 14.85 -0.18 -32.14
C LEU A 91 14.58 -0.38 -33.65
N GLN A 92 15.17 0.45 -34.50
CA GLN A 92 15.02 0.32 -35.96
C GLN A 92 15.95 -0.79 -36.46
N ARG A 93 15.51 -2.05 -36.37
CA ARG A 93 16.16 -3.17 -37.08
C ARG A 93 16.18 -2.87 -38.57
N LYS A 94 17.36 -2.67 -39.15
CA LYS A 94 17.54 -2.67 -40.61
C LYS A 94 17.17 -4.06 -41.13
N ARG A 95 16.08 -4.16 -41.89
CA ARG A 95 15.82 -5.34 -42.72
C ARG A 95 16.74 -5.21 -43.94
N SER A 96 17.69 -6.13 -44.05
CA SER A 96 18.44 -6.38 -45.29
C SER A 96 17.58 -7.15 -46.27
#